data_AF-A0A512J463-F1
#
_entry.id   AF-A0A512J463-F1
#
_cell.length_a   1.000
_cell.length_b   1.000
_cell.length_c   1.000
_cell.angle_alpha   90.00
_cell.angle_beta   90.00
_cell.angle_gamma   90.00
#
_symmetry.space_group_name_H-M   'P 1'
#
loop_
_entity.id
_entity.type
_entity.pdbx_description
1 polymer ?
#
loop_
_entity_poly.entity_id
_entity_poly.type
_entity_poly.pdbx_seq_one_letter_code
_entity_poly.pdbx_strand_id
1 'polypeptide(L)'
;MRDPVLRSLLPARAAPLLLLLLTVAPGVAQGTAPAPRKAAPATPAAAPAPFVACPSLANLRLLLRTNRNDPAAVSAILADDRAEHLGCALIGRERVQALADHVELGGTAYDCLSLQGTGTCHWTLSGTAAPAPAAARTQAAPDRPRR
;
A
#
# COMPACT_ATOMS: atom_id res chain seq x y z
N MET A 1 -26.01 40.37 0.69
CA MET A 1 -25.27 40.45 1.96
C MET A 1 -24.17 39.39 1.86
N ARG A 2 -22.92 39.75 1.52
CA ARG A 2 -21.81 40.18 2.43
C ARG A 2 -21.61 39.12 3.54
N ASP A 3 -20.52 38.37 3.65
CA ASP A 3 -19.11 38.68 3.33
C ASP A 3 -18.25 37.47 2.86
N PRO A 4 -17.14 37.74 2.15
CA PRO A 4 -16.11 36.78 1.74
C PRO A 4 -14.83 36.88 2.61
N VAL A 5 -14.40 35.80 3.25
CA VAL A 5 -13.12 35.72 4.03
C VAL A 5 -12.76 34.22 4.06
N LEU A 6 -11.60 33.67 3.70
CA LEU A 6 -10.21 34.12 3.77
C LEU A 6 -9.40 33.27 2.78
N ARG A 7 -8.88 33.88 1.70
CA ARG A 7 -7.88 33.26 0.83
C ARG A 7 -6.56 33.22 1.61
N SER A 8 -6.23 32.07 2.17
CA SER A 8 -4.95 31.84 2.84
C SER A 8 -3.82 31.90 1.82
N LEU A 9 -3.02 32.96 1.93
CA LEU A 9 -1.68 33.11 1.39
C LEU A 9 -0.77 32.11 2.08
N LEU A 10 -0.20 31.14 1.35
CA LEU A 10 1.03 30.49 1.79
C LEU A 10 2.13 30.62 0.73
N PRO A 11 3.37 30.90 1.18
CA PRO A 11 4.47 31.36 0.35
C PRO A 11 5.13 30.21 -0.43
N ALA A 12 5.32 30.43 -1.73
CA ALA A 12 6.25 29.66 -2.55
C ALA A 12 7.68 29.96 -2.08
N ARG A 13 8.23 29.08 -1.23
CA ARG A 13 9.65 29.12 -0.86
C ARG A 13 10.47 28.47 -1.98
N ALA A 14 11.09 29.36 -2.74
CA ALA A 14 12.03 29.09 -3.82
C ALA A 14 13.23 28.24 -3.37
N ALA A 15 13.66 27.40 -4.31
CA ALA A 15 14.74 26.43 -4.19
C ALA A 15 16.08 27.05 -3.76
N PRO A 16 16.90 26.36 -2.95
CA PRO A 16 18.26 26.78 -2.70
C PRO A 16 19.17 26.38 -3.85
N LEU A 17 20.01 27.36 -4.17
CA LEU A 17 21.04 27.44 -5.18
C LEU A 17 22.01 26.25 -5.19
N LEU A 18 22.25 25.79 -6.42
CA LEU A 18 23.39 25.02 -6.88
C LEU A 18 24.70 25.74 -6.51
N LEU A 19 25.63 25.07 -5.84
CA LEU A 19 27.01 25.54 -5.70
C LEU A 19 27.98 24.41 -6.02
N LEU A 20 28.54 24.50 -7.23
CA LEU A 20 29.67 23.74 -7.75
C LEU A 20 30.92 24.03 -6.90
N LEU A 21 31.60 22.97 -6.45
CA LEU A 21 33.02 23.02 -6.12
C LEU A 21 33.73 21.83 -6.78
N LEU A 22 34.45 22.16 -7.85
CA LEU A 22 35.45 21.31 -8.49
C LEU A 22 36.64 21.13 -7.55
N THR A 23 37.04 19.89 -7.29
CA THR A 23 38.43 19.56 -6.96
C THR A 23 38.84 18.32 -7.72
N VAL A 24 39.89 18.45 -8.54
CA VAL A 24 40.53 17.38 -9.31
C VAL A 24 41.81 17.01 -8.57
N ALA A 25 41.98 15.73 -8.23
CA ALA A 25 43.25 15.17 -7.78
C ALA A 25 43.47 13.80 -8.46
N PRO A 26 44.62 13.54 -9.09
CA PRO A 26 44.94 12.23 -9.64
C PRO A 26 45.61 11.39 -8.55
N GLY A 27 44.90 10.38 -8.05
CA GLY A 27 45.44 9.38 -7.12
C GLY A 27 45.42 8.00 -7.76
N VAL A 28 46.58 7.55 -8.25
CA VAL A 28 46.83 6.15 -8.57
C VAL A 28 46.91 5.34 -7.28
N ALA A 29 45.98 4.40 -7.06
CA ALA A 29 46.06 3.44 -5.97
C ALA A 29 45.55 2.07 -6.43
N GLN A 30 46.34 1.06 -6.09
CA GLN A 30 46.35 -0.29 -6.62
C GLN A 30 45.08 -1.08 -6.29
N GLY A 31 44.70 -1.96 -7.22
CA GLY A 31 43.60 -2.89 -7.05
C GLY A 31 43.79 -3.79 -5.83
N THR A 32 42.79 -3.78 -4.96
CA THR A 32 42.56 -4.87 -4.01
C THR A 32 41.22 -5.48 -4.41
N ALA A 33 41.25 -6.74 -4.85
CA ALA A 33 40.04 -7.48 -5.17
C ALA A 33 39.11 -7.47 -3.94
N PRO A 34 37.82 -7.11 -4.09
CA PRO A 34 36.89 -7.20 -2.99
C PRO A 34 36.78 -8.65 -2.53
N ALA A 35 37.13 -8.90 -1.28
CA ALA A 35 36.81 -10.16 -0.62
C ALA A 35 35.31 -10.45 -0.77
N PRO A 36 34.89 -11.71 -0.93
CA PRO A 36 33.49 -12.06 -1.09
C PRO A 36 32.71 -11.57 0.13
N ARG A 37 31.93 -10.50 -0.06
CA ARG A 37 31.04 -9.96 0.97
C ARG A 37 29.99 -11.03 1.20
N LYS A 38 30.08 -11.72 2.34
CA LYS A 38 29.10 -12.71 2.80
C LYS A 38 27.72 -12.04 2.71
N ALA A 39 26.86 -12.55 1.82
CA ALA A 39 25.53 -12.00 1.62
C ALA A 39 24.82 -11.94 2.97
N ALA A 40 24.42 -10.74 3.38
CA ALA A 40 23.61 -10.58 4.56
C ALA A 40 22.31 -11.38 4.35
N PRO A 41 21.81 -12.07 5.39
CA PRO A 41 20.54 -12.78 5.29
C PRO A 41 19.46 -11.81 4.79
N ALA A 42 18.77 -12.17 3.71
CA ALA A 42 17.65 -11.38 3.22
C ALA A 42 16.60 -11.32 4.34
N THR A 43 16.32 -10.11 4.82
CA THR A 43 15.24 -9.90 5.78
C THR A 43 13.94 -10.36 5.11
N PRO A 44 13.11 -11.19 5.77
CA PRO A 44 11.83 -11.60 5.21
C PRO A 44 11.01 -10.39 4.82
N ALA A 45 10.50 -10.37 3.58
CA ALA A 45 9.58 -9.34 3.14
C ALA A 45 8.34 -9.35 4.05
N ALA A 46 7.94 -8.17 4.53
CA ALA A 46 6.78 -8.03 5.39
C ALA A 46 5.53 -8.59 4.69
N ALA A 47 4.70 -9.33 5.44
CA ALA A 47 3.45 -9.86 4.92
C ALA A 47 2.54 -8.70 4.48
N PRO A 48 1.73 -8.88 3.42
CA PRO A 48 0.81 -7.85 2.96
C PRO A 48 -0.17 -7.46 4.06
N ALA A 49 -0.41 -6.16 4.22
CA ALA A 49 -1.37 -5.67 5.21
C ALA A 49 -2.80 -6.16 4.88
N PRO A 50 -3.59 -6.52 5.91
CA PRO A 50 -5.01 -6.84 5.75
C PRO A 50 -5.78 -5.59 5.30
N PHE A 51 -6.98 -5.80 4.76
CA PHE A 51 -7.85 -4.73 4.28
C PHE A 51 -9.26 -4.85 4.84
N VAL A 52 -10.00 -3.76 4.85
CA VAL A 52 -11.38 -3.73 5.35
C VAL A 52 -12.31 -4.35 4.31
N ALA A 53 -13.15 -5.30 4.73
CA ALA A 53 -14.23 -5.81 3.89
C ALA A 53 -15.52 -5.99 4.68
N CYS A 54 -16.66 -5.74 4.04
CA CYS A 54 -17.98 -5.86 4.66
C CYS A 54 -18.94 -6.67 3.77
N PRO A 55 -19.80 -7.53 4.33
CA PRO A 55 -20.79 -8.28 3.53
C PRO A 55 -21.87 -7.36 2.90
N SER A 56 -21.96 -6.11 3.36
CA SER A 56 -22.88 -5.09 2.84
C SER A 56 -22.10 -3.85 2.39
N LEU A 57 -22.30 -3.44 1.13
CA LEU A 57 -21.73 -2.21 0.57
C LEU A 57 -22.23 -0.97 1.33
N ALA A 58 -23.48 -0.98 1.78
CA ALA A 58 -24.03 0.13 2.57
C ALA A 58 -23.29 0.27 3.91
N ASN A 59 -22.97 -0.85 4.57
CA ASN A 59 -22.25 -0.86 5.84
C ASN A 59 -20.80 -0.38 5.65
N LEU A 60 -20.11 -0.83 4.59
CA LEU A 60 -18.79 -0.32 4.24
C LEU A 60 -18.81 1.19 4.07
N ARG A 61 -19.75 1.72 3.29
CA ARG A 61 -19.87 3.16 3.03
C ARG A 61 -20.19 3.95 4.30
N LEU A 62 -21.04 3.40 5.19
CA LEU A 62 -21.32 4.02 6.48
C LEU A 62 -20.08 4.05 7.36
N LEU A 63 -19.38 2.92 7.51
CA LEU A 63 -18.16 2.80 8.30
C LEU A 63 -17.09 3.79 7.85
N LEU A 64 -16.84 3.87 6.54
CA LEU A 64 -15.88 4.82 5.96
C LEU A 64 -16.29 6.26 6.22
N ARG A 65 -17.55 6.65 5.96
CA ARG A 65 -18.00 8.04 6.14
C ARG A 65 -18.00 8.48 7.60
N THR A 66 -18.50 7.65 8.52
CA THR A 66 -18.52 7.96 9.96
C THR A 66 -17.12 8.20 10.50
N ASN A 67 -16.12 7.53 9.92
CA ASN A 67 -14.72 7.65 10.28
C ASN A 67 -13.93 8.56 9.33
N ARG A 68 -14.60 9.45 8.60
CA ARG A 68 -13.97 10.45 7.71
C ARG A 68 -13.01 9.86 6.67
N ASN A 69 -13.24 8.61 6.28
CA ASN A 69 -12.39 7.81 5.39
C ASN A 69 -10.95 7.63 5.92
N ASP A 70 -10.73 7.71 7.23
CA ASP A 70 -9.44 7.45 7.85
C ASP A 70 -9.22 5.93 8.02
N PRO A 71 -8.29 5.32 7.26
CA PRO A 71 -8.04 3.88 7.32
C PRO A 71 -7.49 3.43 8.68
N ALA A 72 -6.78 4.29 9.41
CA ALA A 72 -6.26 3.97 10.73
C ALA A 72 -7.38 3.98 11.78
N ALA A 73 -8.29 4.95 11.71
CA ALA A 73 -9.46 4.99 12.59
C ALA A 73 -10.39 3.78 12.34
N VAL A 74 -10.61 3.44 11.07
CA VAL A 74 -11.43 2.28 10.71
C VAL A 74 -10.80 0.98 11.19
N SER A 75 -9.50 0.77 11.00
CA SER A 75 -8.83 -0.45 11.47
C SER A 75 -8.81 -0.55 12.99
N ALA A 76 -8.63 0.57 13.70
CA ALA A 76 -8.70 0.62 15.16
C ALA A 76 -10.09 0.22 15.67
N ILE A 77 -11.16 0.71 15.04
CA ILE A 77 -12.52 0.31 15.40
C ILE A 77 -12.75 -1.17 15.13
N LEU A 78 -12.29 -1.71 14.01
CA LEU A 78 -12.44 -3.13 13.68
C LEU A 78 -11.57 -4.07 14.53
N ALA A 79 -10.62 -3.54 15.29
CA ALA A 79 -9.80 -4.30 16.22
C ALA A 79 -10.41 -4.35 17.64
N ASP A 80 -11.45 -3.57 17.94
CA ASP A 80 -12.13 -3.56 19.23
C ASP A 80 -13.34 -4.49 19.21
N ASP A 81 -13.21 -5.71 19.74
CA ASP A 81 -14.28 -6.72 19.76
C ASP A 81 -15.61 -6.27 20.41
N ARG A 82 -15.63 -5.15 21.12
CA ARG A 82 -16.86 -4.59 21.72
C ARG A 82 -17.57 -3.59 20.82
N ALA A 83 -16.94 -3.12 19.74
CA ALA A 83 -17.53 -2.15 18.85
C ALA A 83 -18.52 -2.82 17.88
N GLU A 84 -19.58 -2.09 17.53
CA GLU A 84 -20.52 -2.54 16.50
C GLU A 84 -19.85 -2.41 15.13
N HIS A 85 -19.39 -3.52 14.58
CA HIS A 85 -18.65 -3.54 13.31
C HIS A 85 -19.56 -3.62 12.08
N LEU A 86 -20.89 -3.74 12.23
CA LEU A 86 -21.83 -3.86 11.11
C LEU A 86 -21.51 -5.06 10.19
N GLY A 87 -20.85 -6.08 10.72
CA GLY A 87 -20.34 -7.24 9.99
C GLY A 87 -19.07 -6.99 9.16
N CYS A 88 -18.48 -5.79 9.21
CA CYS A 88 -17.18 -5.50 8.60
C CYS A 88 -16.04 -6.15 9.39
N ALA A 89 -14.95 -6.48 8.72
CA ALA A 89 -13.76 -7.05 9.34
C ALA A 89 -12.48 -6.68 8.58
N LEU A 90 -11.34 -6.85 9.25
CA LEU A 90 -10.04 -6.89 8.58
C LEU A 90 -9.82 -8.28 7.98
N ILE A 91 -9.65 -8.34 6.66
CA ILE A 91 -9.49 -9.56 5.88
C ILE A 91 -8.06 -9.64 5.33
N GLY A 92 -7.43 -10.79 5.51
CA GLY A 92 -6.15 -11.09 4.87
C GLY A 92 -6.33 -11.39 3.38
N ARG A 93 -5.35 -10.95 2.57
CA ARG A 93 -5.40 -11.06 1.10
C ARG A 93 -5.44 -12.49 0.60
N GLU A 94 -4.86 -13.41 1.36
CA GLU A 94 -4.85 -14.84 1.11
C GLU A 94 -6.25 -15.47 1.11
N ARG A 95 -7.25 -14.82 1.72
CA ARG A 95 -8.64 -15.32 1.73
C ARG A 95 -9.43 -14.95 0.48
N VAL A 96 -8.91 -14.06 -0.38
CA VAL A 96 -9.60 -13.63 -1.59
C VAL A 96 -9.52 -14.72 -2.65
N GLN A 97 -10.67 -15.15 -3.18
CA GLN A 97 -10.76 -16.14 -4.25
C GLN A 97 -10.89 -15.48 -5.63
N ALA A 98 -11.74 -14.45 -5.74
CA ALA A 98 -12.01 -13.76 -6.99
C ALA A 98 -12.65 -12.38 -6.74
N LEU A 99 -12.56 -11.52 -7.75
CA LEU A 99 -13.46 -10.37 -7.91
C LEU A 99 -14.80 -10.89 -8.43
N ALA A 100 -15.86 -10.67 -7.67
CA ALA A 100 -17.21 -11.10 -8.00
C ALA A 100 -18.03 -10.01 -8.70
N ASP A 101 -17.80 -8.74 -8.35
CA ASP A 101 -18.52 -7.59 -8.91
C ASP A 101 -17.70 -6.29 -8.71
N HIS A 102 -18.09 -5.24 -9.41
CA HIS A 102 -17.50 -3.91 -9.33
C HIS A 102 -18.57 -2.83 -9.49
N VAL A 103 -18.54 -1.81 -8.64
CA VAL A 103 -19.53 -0.73 -8.65
C VAL A 103 -18.89 0.62 -8.33
N GLU A 104 -19.29 1.67 -9.05
CA GLU A 104 -18.95 3.06 -8.71
C GLU A 104 -20.16 3.80 -8.16
N LEU A 105 -20.02 4.43 -6.98
CA LEU A 105 -21.09 5.20 -6.33
C LEU A 105 -20.53 6.51 -5.79
N GLY A 106 -21.07 7.63 -6.28
CA GLY A 106 -20.66 8.97 -5.84
C GLY A 106 -19.18 9.25 -6.07
N GLY A 107 -18.63 8.77 -7.20
CA GLY A 107 -17.21 8.95 -7.56
C GLY A 107 -16.24 8.06 -6.78
N THR A 108 -16.71 7.09 -6.01
CA THR A 108 -15.87 6.08 -5.34
C THR A 108 -16.16 4.71 -5.93
N ALA A 109 -15.10 3.99 -6.30
CA ALA A 109 -15.18 2.63 -6.82
C ALA A 109 -15.05 1.59 -5.70
N TYR A 110 -15.83 0.53 -5.80
CA TYR A 110 -15.90 -0.57 -4.84
C TYR A 110 -15.83 -1.91 -5.57
N ASP A 111 -15.10 -2.84 -4.97
CA ASP A 111 -14.96 -4.20 -5.45
C ASP A 111 -15.70 -5.15 -4.52
N CYS A 112 -16.46 -6.06 -5.11
CA CYS A 112 -17.06 -7.18 -4.41
C CYS A 112 -16.14 -8.38 -4.54
N LEU A 113 -15.70 -8.96 -3.42
CA LEU A 113 -14.80 -10.10 -3.39
C LEU A 113 -15.51 -11.38 -2.94
N SER A 114 -15.29 -12.46 -3.67
CA SER A 114 -15.55 -13.81 -3.15
C SER A 114 -14.43 -14.20 -2.20
N LEU A 115 -14.77 -14.58 -0.97
CA LEU A 115 -13.79 -14.99 0.04
C LEU A 115 -13.91 -16.49 0.34
N GLN A 116 -12.80 -17.09 0.77
CA GLN A 116 -12.76 -18.50 1.17
C GLN A 116 -13.62 -18.73 2.41
N GLY A 117 -14.57 -19.65 2.29
CA GLY A 117 -15.48 -20.04 3.38
C GLY A 117 -16.64 -19.09 3.61
N THR A 118 -16.89 -18.12 2.71
CA THR A 118 -18.10 -17.28 2.75
C THR A 118 -19.02 -17.63 1.58
N GLY A 119 -20.34 -17.67 1.85
CA GLY A 119 -21.37 -17.83 0.81
C GLY A 119 -21.86 -16.49 0.23
N THR A 120 -21.37 -15.39 0.78
CA THR A 120 -21.72 -14.02 0.38
C THR A 120 -20.47 -13.26 -0.03
N CYS A 121 -20.69 -12.26 -0.88
CA CYS A 121 -19.64 -11.38 -1.34
C CYS A 121 -19.31 -10.31 -0.29
N HIS A 122 -18.03 -9.95 -0.18
CA HIS A 122 -17.54 -8.93 0.73
C HIS A 122 -17.01 -7.73 -0.05
N TRP A 123 -17.60 -6.57 0.19
CA TRP A 123 -17.28 -5.31 -0.45
C TRP A 123 -16.08 -4.63 0.19
N THR A 124 -15.24 -4.01 -0.64
CA THR A 124 -14.10 -3.18 -0.23
C THR A 124 -13.89 -2.02 -1.21
N LEU A 125 -12.95 -1.11 -0.92
CA LEU A 125 -12.54 -0.08 -1.88
C LEU A 125 -11.81 -0.72 -3.06
N SER A 126 -12.09 -0.27 -4.28
CA SER A 126 -11.53 -0.90 -5.46
C SER A 126 -10.00 -0.88 -5.48
N GLY A 127 -9.39 -1.96 -5.96
CA GLY A 127 -7.92 -2.13 -6.03
C GLY A 127 -7.24 -2.47 -4.70
N THR A 128 -7.95 -2.47 -3.57
CA THR A 128 -7.36 -2.81 -2.27
C THR A 128 -6.97 -4.27 -2.15
N ALA A 129 -7.61 -5.19 -2.86
CA ALA A 129 -7.36 -6.63 -2.79
C ALA A 129 -6.28 -7.16 -3.74
N ALA A 130 -5.65 -6.27 -4.54
CA ALA A 130 -4.61 -6.68 -5.48
C ALA A 130 -3.49 -7.48 -4.76
N PRO A 131 -3.01 -8.60 -5.32
CA PRO A 131 -1.89 -9.32 -4.72
C PRO A 131 -0.69 -8.39 -4.58
N ALA A 132 0.02 -8.47 -3.45
CA ALA A 132 1.29 -7.75 -3.32
C ALA A 132 2.23 -8.20 -4.46
N PRO A 133 2.95 -7.27 -5.12
CA PRO A 133 3.84 -7.65 -6.20
C PRO A 133 4.84 -8.68 -5.67
N ALA A 134 4.92 -9.83 -6.35
CA ALA A 134 5.92 -10.84 -6.02
C ALA A 134 7.29 -10.15 -6.13
N ALA A 135 8.05 -10.15 -5.03
CA ALA A 135 9.41 -9.63 -5.03
C ALA A 135 10.15 -10.20 -6.23
N ALA A 136 10.67 -9.34 -7.09
CA ALA A 136 11.25 -9.71 -8.37
C ALA A 136 12.23 -10.87 -8.15
N ARG A 137 11.89 -12.05 -8.68
CA ARG A 137 12.82 -13.18 -8.70
C ARG A 137 14.03 -12.70 -9.48
N THR A 138 15.14 -12.45 -8.78
CA THR A 138 16.42 -12.15 -9.44
C THR A 138 16.67 -13.31 -10.40
N GLN A 139 16.58 -13.04 -11.70
CA GLN A 139 16.85 -14.04 -12.73
C GLN A 139 18.26 -14.59 -12.47
N ALA A 140 18.32 -15.86 -12.07
CA ALA A 140 19.58 -16.57 -11.96
C ALA A 140 20.27 -16.49 -13.32
N ALA A 141 21.50 -15.96 -13.33
CA ALA A 141 22.29 -15.78 -14.53
C ALA A 141 22.41 -17.12 -15.30
N PRO A 142 22.38 -17.10 -16.65
CA PRO A 142 22.44 -18.31 -17.45
C PRO A 142 23.74 -19.07 -17.20
N ASP A 143 23.60 -20.36 -16.91
CA ASP A 143 24.70 -21.28 -16.65
C ASP A 143 25.64 -21.32 -17.86
N ARG A 144 26.91 -20.97 -17.65
CA ARG A 144 27.90 -20.97 -18.72
C ARG A 144 28.51 -22.38 -18.78
N PRO A 145 28.41 -23.09 -19.91
CA PRO A 145 28.92 -24.45 -19.98
C PRO A 145 30.44 -24.46 -19.78
N ARG A 146 30.91 -25.16 -18.74
CA ARG A 146 32.33 -25.50 -18.58
C ARG A 146 32.68 -26.55 -19.65
N ARG A 147 33.59 -26.19 -20.56
CA ARG A 147 34.31 -27.12 -21.43
C ARG A 147 35.41 -27.83 -20.67
#